data_AF-A0A8T5DCR2-F1
#
_entry.id   AF-A0A8T5DCR2-F1
#
_cell.length_a   1.000
_cell.length_b   1.000
_cell.length_c   1.000
_cell.angle_alpha   90.00
_cell.angle_beta   90.00
_cell.angle_gamma   90.00
#
_symmetry.space_group_name_H-M   'P 1'
#
loop_
_entity.id
_entity.type
_entity.pdbx_description
1 polymer ?
#
loop_
_entity_poly.entity_id
_entity_poly.type
_entity_poly.pdbx_seq_one_letter_code
_entity_poly.pdbx_strand_id
1 'polypeptide(L)'
;MARIKEWTDEEVERLHELYGSNRTFEEIEVEFPLRTSNAIRLKASRLGIKRPLIPGNFIQAKPLLFRSGNGDGNDGFILKCKECNSWVQVDKDIEKRASVLSCGKCGSMYQVLFES
;
A
#
# COMPACT_ATOMS: atom_id res chain seq x y z
N MET A 1 -11.52 38.37 -6.87
CA MET A 1 -11.96 37.01 -6.51
C MET A 1 -11.29 36.04 -7.46
N ALA A 2 -10.57 35.02 -6.97
CA ALA A 2 -9.92 34.05 -7.83
C ALA A 2 -10.97 33.25 -8.61
N ARG A 3 -10.78 33.09 -9.92
CA ARG A 3 -11.70 32.37 -10.81
C ARG A 3 -11.71 30.90 -10.39
N ILE A 4 -12.86 30.38 -9.97
CA ILE A 4 -13.01 28.95 -9.65
C ILE A 4 -12.83 28.20 -10.97
N LYS A 5 -11.74 27.43 -11.09
CA LYS A 5 -11.54 26.56 -12.26
C LYS A 5 -12.52 25.39 -12.17
N GLU A 6 -13.38 25.22 -13.16
CA GLU A 6 -14.30 24.08 -13.24
C GLU A 6 -13.52 22.77 -13.45
N TRP A 7 -14.03 21.68 -12.87
CA TRP A 7 -13.46 20.33 -13.04
C TRP A 7 -13.86 19.79 -14.40
N THR A 8 -12.90 19.31 -15.18
CA THR A 8 -13.19 18.62 -16.44
C THR A 8 -13.59 17.18 -16.17
N ASP A 9 -14.26 16.55 -17.15
CA ASP A 9 -14.68 15.16 -17.03
C ASP A 9 -13.46 14.22 -16.91
N GLU A 10 -12.37 14.53 -17.62
CA GLU A 10 -11.11 13.78 -17.53
C GLU A 10 -10.47 13.90 -16.14
N GLU A 11 -10.50 15.10 -15.52
CA GLU A 11 -10.02 15.26 -14.15
C GLU A 11 -10.87 14.45 -13.16
N VAL A 12 -12.19 14.35 -13.39
CA VAL A 12 -13.11 13.57 -12.54
C VAL A 12 -12.87 12.08 -12.69
N GLU A 13 -12.73 11.59 -13.91
CA GLU A 13 -12.42 10.18 -14.21
C GLU A 13 -11.08 9.78 -13.58
N ARG A 14 -10.04 10.60 -13.79
CA ARG A 14 -8.72 10.40 -13.18
C ARG A 14 -8.78 10.40 -11.65
N LEU A 15 -9.60 11.27 -11.06
CA LEU A 15 -9.77 11.32 -9.61
C LEU A 15 -10.40 10.03 -9.07
N HIS A 16 -11.37 9.46 -9.78
CA HIS A 16 -11.99 8.17 -9.45
C HIS A 16 -10.96 7.04 -9.45
N GLU A 17 -10.17 6.91 -10.51
CA GLU A 17 -9.13 5.87 -10.62
C GLU A 17 -8.10 5.97 -9.49
N LEU A 18 -7.60 7.18 -9.26
CA LEU A 18 -6.52 7.42 -8.29
C LEU A 18 -6.97 7.22 -6.85
N TYR A 19 -8.15 7.70 -6.46
CA TYR A 19 -8.66 7.51 -5.10
C TYR A 19 -9.10 6.07 -4.81
N GLY A 20 -9.49 5.30 -5.83
CA GLY A 20 -9.79 3.87 -5.71
C GLY A 20 -8.54 2.97 -5.67
N SER A 21 -7.36 3.53 -5.92
CA SER A 21 -6.09 2.82 -5.91
C SER A 21 -5.44 2.79 -4.52
N ASN A 22 -4.33 2.03 -4.41
CA ASN A 22 -3.48 2.02 -3.21
C ASN A 22 -2.44 3.16 -3.17
N ARG A 23 -2.54 4.17 -4.05
CA ARG A 23 -1.63 5.32 -4.05
C ARG A 23 -1.78 6.14 -2.78
N THR A 24 -0.71 6.79 -2.36
CA THR A 24 -0.70 7.74 -1.22
C THR A 24 -1.43 9.04 -1.61
N PHE A 25 -1.67 9.97 -0.69
CA PHE A 25 -2.32 11.23 -1.10
C PHE A 25 -1.37 12.12 -1.87
N GLU A 26 -0.10 12.10 -1.48
CA GLU A 26 0.98 12.86 -2.07
C GLU A 26 1.16 12.48 -3.54
N GLU A 27 1.10 11.18 -3.86
CA GLU A 27 1.12 10.69 -5.25
C GLU A 27 -0.09 11.16 -6.07
N ILE A 28 -1.26 11.31 -5.44
CA ILE A 28 -2.46 11.80 -6.12
C ILE A 28 -2.36 13.30 -6.39
N GLU A 29 -1.83 14.09 -5.44
CA GLU A 29 -1.67 15.53 -5.62
C GLU A 29 -0.79 15.88 -6.82
N VAL A 30 0.27 15.11 -7.05
CA VAL A 30 1.18 15.28 -8.20
C VAL A 30 0.44 15.17 -9.55
N GLU A 31 -0.63 14.38 -9.62
CA GLU A 31 -1.43 14.18 -10.84
C GLU A 31 -2.38 15.35 -11.12
N PHE A 32 -2.55 16.29 -10.18
CA PHE A 32 -3.41 17.46 -10.33
C PHE A 32 -2.67 18.78 -10.04
N PRO A 33 -1.67 19.17 -10.86
CA PRO A 33 -0.81 20.33 -10.60
C PRO A 33 -1.57 21.67 -10.58
N LEU A 34 -2.78 21.71 -11.14
CA LEU A 34 -3.65 22.90 -11.19
C LEU A 34 -4.71 22.90 -10.08
N ARG A 35 -4.69 21.92 -9.17
CA ARG A 35 -5.62 21.79 -8.05
C ARG A 35 -4.86 21.83 -6.73
N THR A 36 -5.43 22.49 -5.75
CA THR A 36 -4.91 22.42 -4.39
C THR A 36 -5.36 21.12 -3.73
N SER A 37 -4.58 20.62 -2.77
CA SER A 37 -4.92 19.49 -1.90
C SER A 37 -6.36 19.54 -1.40
N ASN A 38 -6.79 20.71 -0.93
CA ASN A 38 -8.14 20.92 -0.41
C ASN A 38 -9.21 20.82 -1.50
N ALA A 39 -8.95 21.35 -2.70
CA ALA A 39 -9.87 21.23 -3.83
C ALA A 39 -10.08 19.76 -4.24
N ILE A 40 -9.01 18.96 -4.24
CA ILE A 40 -9.04 17.53 -4.54
C ILE A 40 -9.88 16.79 -3.50
N ARG A 41 -9.60 16.99 -2.20
CA ARG A 41 -10.37 16.36 -1.09
C ARG A 41 -11.85 16.71 -1.15
N LEU A 42 -12.16 18.00 -1.37
CA LEU A 42 -13.53 18.49 -1.44
C LEU A 42 -14.27 17.91 -2.64
N LYS A 43 -13.61 17.81 -3.80
CA LYS A 43 -14.22 17.19 -4.99
C LYS A 43 -14.47 15.70 -4.76
N ALA A 44 -13.49 14.96 -4.26
CA ALA A 44 -13.65 13.53 -3.96
C ALA A 44 -14.81 13.28 -2.97
N SER A 45 -14.90 14.10 -1.91
CA SER A 45 -16.00 14.04 -0.96
C SER A 45 -17.36 14.32 -1.60
N ARG A 46 -17.46 15.31 -2.50
CA ARG A 46 -18.70 15.63 -3.21
C ARG A 46 -19.12 14.54 -4.22
N LEU A 47 -18.16 13.81 -4.75
CA LEU A 47 -18.38 12.65 -5.62
C LEU A 47 -18.66 11.36 -4.83
N GLY A 48 -18.57 11.38 -3.50
CA GLY A 48 -18.75 10.19 -2.66
C GLY A 48 -17.61 9.17 -2.76
N ILE A 49 -16.46 9.55 -3.31
CA ILE A 49 -15.31 8.67 -3.47
C ILE A 49 -14.62 8.53 -2.11
N LYS A 50 -14.59 7.29 -1.60
CA LYS A 50 -13.90 6.95 -0.36
C LYS A 50 -12.58 6.28 -0.69
N ARG A 51 -11.53 6.70 0.02
CA ARG A 51 -10.26 5.97 -0.02
C ARG A 51 -10.40 4.68 0.79
N PRO A 52 -9.80 3.57 0.34
CA PRO A 52 -9.72 2.37 1.16
C PRO A 52 -9.07 2.74 2.50
N LEU A 53 -9.72 2.39 3.61
CA LEU A 53 -9.26 2.64 4.99
C LEU A 53 -8.01 1.83 5.36
N ILE A 54 -7.45 1.09 4.40
CA ILE A 54 -6.28 0.29 4.63
C ILE A 54 -5.10 1.26 4.78
N PRO A 55 -4.39 1.28 5.92
CA PRO A 55 -3.25 2.16 6.13
C PRO A 55 -2.26 2.02 4.96
N GLY A 56 -2.13 3.09 4.16
CA GLY A 56 -1.46 3.08 2.86
C GLY A 56 0.05 2.83 2.88
N ASN A 57 0.61 2.36 3.99
CA ASN A 57 2.04 2.11 4.14
C ASN A 57 2.29 0.61 4.32
N PHE A 58 1.82 -0.20 3.38
CA PHE A 58 2.37 -1.54 3.25
C PHE A 58 3.78 -1.45 2.70
N ILE A 59 4.72 -1.97 3.46
CA ILE A 59 6.08 -2.13 2.97
C ILE A 59 6.08 -3.37 2.07
N GLN A 60 6.20 -3.16 0.76
CA GLN A 60 6.41 -4.27 -0.16
C GLN A 60 7.79 -4.88 0.09
N ALA A 61 7.81 -6.21 0.19
CA ALA A 61 9.04 -6.93 0.44
C ALA A 61 8.97 -8.34 -0.11
N LYS A 62 10.10 -8.76 -0.69
CA LYS A 62 10.33 -10.15 -1.08
C LYS A 62 10.90 -10.90 0.13
N PRO A 63 10.31 -12.03 0.51
CA PRO A 63 10.85 -12.82 1.60
C PRO A 63 12.11 -13.57 1.13
N LEU A 64 12.99 -13.88 2.08
CA LEU A 64 14.15 -14.74 1.86
C LEU A 64 13.79 -16.17 2.25
N LEU A 65 14.16 -17.14 1.41
CA LEU A 65 14.11 -18.55 1.76
C LEU A 65 15.24 -18.84 2.76
N PHE A 66 14.91 -19.47 3.88
CA PHE A 66 15.90 -20.06 4.78
C PHE A 66 15.74 -21.58 4.79
N ARG A 67 16.87 -22.28 4.90
CA ARG A 67 16.90 -23.73 5.06
C ARG A 67 17.42 -24.09 6.45
N SER A 68 16.68 -24.94 7.15
CA SER A 68 17.12 -25.46 8.44
C SER A 68 18.16 -26.55 8.18
N GLY A 69 19.42 -26.29 8.53
CA GLY A 69 20.53 -27.22 8.30
C GLY A 69 20.42 -28.56 9.03
N ASN A 70 19.41 -28.71 9.90
CA ASN A 70 19.20 -29.90 10.72
C ASN A 70 18.33 -30.98 10.03
N GLY A 71 17.87 -30.76 8.80
CA GLY A 71 17.07 -31.75 8.06
C GLY A 71 15.69 -32.03 8.65
N ASP A 72 15.21 -31.16 9.53
CA ASP A 72 13.91 -31.24 10.23
C ASP A 72 12.72 -30.81 9.36
N GLY A 73 12.97 -30.45 8.09
CA GLY A 73 11.94 -29.98 7.16
C GLY A 73 11.40 -28.58 7.49
N ASN A 74 12.04 -27.85 8.40
CA ASN A 74 11.61 -26.54 8.87
C ASN A 74 12.16 -25.40 8.01
N ASP A 75 12.35 -25.65 6.71
CA ASP A 75 12.64 -24.62 5.72
C ASP A 75 11.45 -23.66 5.63
N GLY A 76 11.67 -22.39 5.35
CA GLY A 76 10.58 -21.43 5.27
C GLY A 76 11.02 -20.06 4.77
N PHE A 77 10.13 -19.09 4.91
CA PHE A 77 10.35 -17.73 4.43
C PHE A 77 10.53 -16.78 5.62
N ILE A 78 11.48 -15.85 5.52
CA ILE A 78 11.70 -14.79 6.51
C ILE A 78 11.80 -13.43 5.85
N LEU A 79 11.43 -12.40 6.60
CA LEU A 79 11.51 -11.01 6.18
C LEU A 79 12.19 -10.18 7.27
N LYS A 80 13.09 -9.29 6.87
CA LYS A 80 13.68 -8.31 7.80
C LYS A 80 12.82 -7.05 7.83
N CYS A 81 12.29 -6.70 8.99
CA CYS A 81 11.54 -5.48 9.17
C CYS A 81 12.45 -4.25 8.95
N LYS A 82 12.08 -3.35 8.03
CA LYS A 82 12.83 -2.12 7.74
C LYS A 82 12.78 -1.11 8.89
N GLU A 83 11.72 -1.12 9.70
CA GLU A 83 11.53 -0.15 10.78
C GLU A 83 12.27 -0.54 12.06
N CYS A 84 12.14 -1.80 12.50
CA CYS A 84 12.70 -2.25 13.78
C CYS A 84 13.83 -3.29 13.67
N ASN A 85 14.20 -3.69 12.45
CA ASN A 85 15.24 -4.68 12.14
C ASN A 85 14.99 -6.11 12.65
N SER A 86 13.82 -6.40 13.22
CA SER A 86 13.44 -7.76 13.62
C SER A 86 13.19 -8.66 12.40
N TRP A 87 13.57 -9.92 12.56
CA TRP A 87 13.21 -10.99 11.62
C TRP A 87 11.78 -11.46 11.87
N VAL A 88 11.02 -11.60 10.80
CA VAL A 88 9.61 -12.04 10.82
C VAL A 88 9.51 -13.30 9.98
N GLN A 89 9.02 -14.38 10.57
CA GLN A 89 8.74 -15.62 9.84
C GLN A 89 7.44 -15.46 9.04
N VAL A 90 7.48 -15.89 7.79
CA VAL A 90 6.34 -15.90 6.88
C VAL A 90 5.82 -17.34 6.82
N ASP A 91 4.54 -17.53 7.11
CA ASP A 91 3.90 -18.84 7.11
C ASP A 91 3.90 -19.47 5.70
N LYS A 92 3.92 -20.80 5.60
CA LYS A 92 3.82 -21.52 4.32
C LYS A 92 2.40 -21.48 3.76
N ASP A 93 1.38 -21.42 4.62
CA ASP A 93 -0.02 -21.31 4.17
C ASP A 93 -0.31 -19.98 3.45
N ILE A 94 0.55 -18.99 3.70
CA ILE A 94 0.56 -17.66 3.10
C ILE A 94 1.07 -17.69 1.65
N GLU A 95 1.81 -18.72 1.20
CA GLU A 95 2.31 -18.83 -0.18
C GLU A 95 1.18 -18.86 -1.23
N LYS A 96 -0.06 -19.23 -0.84
CA LYS A 96 -1.20 -19.40 -1.77
C LYS A 96 -2.06 -18.15 -1.98
N ARG A 97 -1.87 -17.08 -1.20
CA ARG A 97 -2.60 -15.80 -1.34
C ARG A 97 -1.64 -14.64 -1.13
N ALA A 98 -1.78 -13.55 -1.87
CA ALA A 98 -1.02 -12.33 -1.60
C ALA A 98 -1.23 -11.93 -0.12
N SER A 99 -0.19 -12.08 0.69
CA SER A 99 -0.36 -12.10 2.14
C SER A 99 0.18 -10.83 2.74
N VAL A 100 -0.73 -10.13 3.42
CA VAL A 100 -0.39 -9.05 4.31
C VAL A 100 0.04 -9.65 5.65
N LEU A 101 1.19 -9.23 6.16
CA LEU A 101 1.67 -9.60 7.50
C LEU A 101 2.07 -8.36 8.29
N SER A 102 1.93 -8.42 9.61
CA SER A 102 2.41 -7.38 10.51
C SER A 102 3.68 -7.83 11.22
N CYS A 103 4.65 -6.94 11.38
CA CYS A 103 5.78 -7.18 12.26
C CYS A 103 5.29 -7.29 13.71
N GLY A 104 5.55 -8.43 14.36
CA GLY A 104 5.13 -8.66 15.75
C GLY A 104 5.78 -7.73 16.79
N LYS A 105 6.82 -6.98 16.43
CA LYS A 105 7.52 -6.05 17.33
C LYS A 105 7.04 -4.61 17.22
N CYS A 106 6.97 -4.06 16.01
CA CYS A 106 6.63 -2.64 15.78
C CYS A 106 5.29 -2.44 15.08
N GLY A 107 4.59 -3.52 14.69
CA GLY A 107 3.29 -3.44 14.03
C GLY A 107 3.32 -3.02 12.56
N SER A 108 4.49 -2.71 11.98
CA SER A 108 4.62 -2.35 10.57
C SER A 108 4.04 -3.44 9.67
N MET A 109 3.21 -3.04 8.71
CA MET A 109 2.54 -3.97 7.80
C MET A 109 3.33 -4.16 6.51
N TYR A 110 3.43 -5.40 6.06
CA TYR A 110 4.15 -5.82 4.88
C TYR A 110 3.19 -6.50 3.91
N GLN A 111 3.30 -6.14 2.64
CA GLN A 111 2.71 -6.92 1.55
C GLN A 111 3.81 -7.85 1.00
N VAL A 112 3.66 -9.15 1.26
CA VAL A 112 4.64 -10.14 0.78
C VAL A 112 4.31 -10.52 -0.65
N LEU A 113 5.31 -10.41 -1.51
CA LEU A 113 5.23 -10.79 -2.92
C LEU A 113 6.02 -12.07 -3.13
N PHE A 114 5.33 -13.15 -3.52
CA PHE A 114 5.95 -14.39 -3.96
C PHE A 114 6.08 -14.35 -5.49
N GLU A 115 7.23 -14.73 -6.02
CA GLU A 115 7.40 -14.93 -7.46
C GLU A 115 6.74 -16.27 -7.83
N SER A 116 5.81 -16.22 -8.80
CA SER A 116 5.08 -17.36 -9.34
C SER A 116 5.90 -18.18 -10.33
#